data_AF-A0A8J6T6H4-F1
#
_entry.id   AF-A0A8J6T6H4-F1
#
_cell.length_a   1.000
_cell.length_b   1.000
_cell.length_c   1.000
_cell.angle_alpha   90.00
_cell.angle_beta   90.00
_cell.angle_gamma   90.00
#
_symmetry.space_group_name_H-M   'P 1'
#
loop_
_entity.id
_entity.type
_entity.pdbx_description
1 polymer ?
#
loop_
_entity_poly.entity_id
_entity_poly.type
_entity_poly.pdbx_seq_one_letter_code
_entity_poly.pdbx_strand_id
1 'polypeptide(L)'
;MKIALKTVQTAVLFLAFLPCISTPLWAEIYRYVDKNGVWHFTNIKRDRRYTIFISGTRRTSAEYIKEFSGIIKQASKRFGIDAHFIRAIIKAESGFDHKAISSKGAQGLMQLMPGTADDMAVEDPFDPEENIFGGTRYFSLLLKRFKNDKILALAA
;
A
#
# COMPACT_ATOMS: atom_id res chain seq x y z
N MET A 1 -71.06 23.34 5.90
CA MET A 1 -70.81 21.89 6.03
C MET A 1 -69.60 21.53 5.17
N LYS A 2 -68.47 21.24 5.82
CA LYS A 2 -67.25 20.68 5.22
C LYS A 2 -67.56 19.28 4.69
N ILE A 3 -67.07 18.85 3.52
CA ILE A 3 -66.50 17.51 3.25
C ILE A 3 -65.72 17.55 1.91
N ALA A 4 -64.40 17.39 2.05
CA ALA A 4 -63.41 16.72 1.19
C ALA A 4 -63.48 16.81 -0.36
N LEU A 5 -62.70 17.74 -0.93
CA LEU A 5 -62.16 17.62 -2.30
C LEU A 5 -60.76 18.28 -2.39
N LYS A 6 -59.81 17.84 -1.56
CA LYS A 6 -58.38 18.20 -1.68
C LYS A 6 -57.46 17.09 -1.13
N THR A 7 -57.66 15.84 -1.52
CA THR A 7 -56.84 14.71 -1.02
C THR A 7 -56.19 13.85 -2.10
N VAL A 8 -56.22 14.26 -3.38
CA VAL A 8 -55.68 13.42 -4.49
C VAL A 8 -54.49 14.08 -5.21
N GLN A 9 -53.86 15.10 -4.62
CA GLN A 9 -52.72 15.79 -5.25
C GLN A 9 -51.47 15.87 -4.38
N THR A 10 -51.30 14.91 -3.46
CA THR A 10 -50.06 14.73 -2.68
C THR A 10 -49.45 13.34 -2.87
N ALA A 11 -49.74 12.67 -3.98
CA ALA A 11 -49.38 11.26 -4.16
C ALA A 11 -48.69 10.96 -5.51
N VAL A 12 -47.98 11.92 -6.11
CA VAL A 12 -47.13 11.63 -7.27
C VAL A 12 -45.94 12.58 -7.28
N LEU A 13 -44.82 12.18 -6.65
CA LEU A 13 -43.42 12.45 -7.08
C LEU A 13 -42.39 12.06 -5.99
N PHE A 14 -42.58 10.92 -5.33
CA PHE A 14 -41.46 10.18 -4.72
C PHE A 14 -41.24 8.89 -5.51
N LEU A 15 -41.16 9.01 -6.84
CA LEU A 15 -40.79 7.88 -7.68
C LEU A 15 -39.26 7.77 -7.67
N ALA A 16 -38.79 6.84 -6.84
CA ALA A 16 -37.57 6.08 -7.05
C ALA A 16 -36.27 6.87 -7.27
N PHE A 17 -35.81 7.59 -6.23
CA PHE A 17 -34.36 7.60 -5.98
C PHE A 17 -34.02 6.27 -5.31
N LEU A 18 -34.01 5.17 -6.08
CA LEU A 18 -33.30 3.98 -5.63
C LEU A 18 -31.84 4.41 -5.54
N PRO A 19 -31.22 4.48 -4.34
CA PRO A 19 -29.77 4.51 -4.31
C PRO A 19 -29.36 3.22 -5.01
N CYS A 20 -28.66 3.33 -6.13
CA CYS A 20 -27.93 2.22 -6.70
C CYS A 20 -26.93 1.82 -5.63
N ILE A 21 -27.31 0.88 -4.76
CA ILE A 21 -26.40 0.30 -3.79
C ILE A 21 -25.43 -0.48 -4.65
N SER A 22 -24.28 0.14 -4.94
CA SER A 22 -23.17 -0.50 -5.61
C SER A 22 -22.75 -1.67 -4.74
N THR A 23 -23.21 -2.87 -5.09
CA THR A 23 -22.71 -4.08 -4.45
C THR A 23 -21.20 -4.11 -4.70
N PRO A 24 -20.34 -4.30 -3.68
CA PRO A 24 -18.92 -4.44 -3.91
C PRO A 24 -18.71 -5.64 -4.84
N LEU A 25 -18.26 -5.37 -6.06
CA LEU A 25 -17.91 -6.41 -7.01
C LEU A 25 -16.67 -7.12 -6.47
N TRP A 26 -16.79 -8.41 -6.14
CA TRP A 26 -15.65 -9.21 -5.72
C TRP A 26 -14.74 -9.44 -6.94
N ALA A 27 -13.81 -8.52 -7.17
CA ALA A 27 -12.83 -8.55 -8.25
C ALA A 27 -11.51 -9.20 -7.80
N GLU A 28 -11.58 -10.17 -6.87
CA GLU A 28 -10.38 -10.86 -6.39
C GLU A 28 -10.00 -12.02 -7.32
N ILE A 29 -8.73 -12.05 -7.72
CA ILE A 29 -8.12 -13.18 -8.43
C ILE A 29 -7.28 -13.93 -7.40
N TYR A 30 -7.56 -15.21 -7.24
CA TYR A 30 -6.82 -16.14 -6.39
C TYR A 30 -5.85 -16.97 -7.22
N ARG A 31 -4.79 -17.44 -6.57
CA ARG A 31 -3.72 -18.21 -7.18
C ARG A 31 -3.25 -19.34 -6.29
N TYR A 32 -2.88 -20.46 -6.91
CA TYR A 32 -2.27 -21.63 -6.27
C TYR A 32 -1.19 -22.20 -7.20
N VAL A 33 -0.11 -22.74 -6.63
CA VAL A 33 0.94 -23.45 -7.38
C VAL A 33 0.86 -24.92 -7.03
N ASP A 34 0.70 -25.78 -8.03
CA ASP A 34 0.64 -27.21 -7.80
C ASP A 34 2.02 -27.85 -7.57
N LYS A 35 2.02 -29.15 -7.27
CA LYS A 35 3.24 -29.93 -7.01
C LYS A 35 4.22 -29.95 -8.19
N ASN A 36 3.74 -29.67 -9.41
CA ASN A 36 4.55 -29.62 -10.62
C ASN A 36 5.01 -28.19 -10.95
N GLY A 37 4.67 -27.21 -10.11
CA GLY A 37 5.01 -25.80 -10.31
C GLY A 37 4.06 -25.04 -11.25
N VAL A 38 2.92 -25.62 -11.64
CA VAL A 38 1.97 -24.95 -12.55
C VAL A 38 1.10 -23.97 -11.77
N TRP A 39 0.96 -22.76 -12.31
CA TRP A 39 0.14 -21.69 -11.76
C TRP A 39 -1.33 -21.89 -12.13
N HIS A 40 -2.21 -21.89 -11.13
CA HIS A 40 -3.66 -21.93 -11.30
C HIS A 40 -4.27 -20.62 -10.83
N PHE A 41 -5.11 -19.99 -11.66
CA PHE A 41 -5.82 -18.75 -11.35
C PHE A 41 -7.33 -18.96 -11.34
N THR A 42 -8.03 -18.30 -10.43
CA THR A 42 -9.50 -18.41 -10.32
C THR A 42 -10.12 -17.19 -9.67
N ASN A 43 -11.40 -16.94 -9.93
CA ASN A 43 -12.21 -15.90 -9.30
C ASN A 43 -12.89 -16.36 -8.00
N ILE A 44 -12.71 -17.62 -7.57
CA ILE A 44 -13.34 -18.17 -6.36
C ILE A 44 -12.28 -18.89 -5.51
N LYS A 45 -12.18 -18.53 -4.22
CA LYS A 45 -11.31 -19.25 -3.27
C LYS A 45 -11.87 -20.64 -2.95
N ARG A 46 -11.43 -21.65 -3.71
CA ARG A 46 -11.96 -23.02 -3.61
C ARG A 46 -11.51 -23.78 -2.36
N ASP A 47 -10.27 -23.55 -1.92
CA ASP A 47 -9.69 -24.17 -0.73
C ASP A 47 -8.56 -23.31 -0.13
N ARG A 48 -7.92 -23.78 0.95
CA ARG A 48 -6.88 -23.04 1.69
C ARG A 48 -5.57 -22.81 0.92
N ARG A 49 -5.32 -23.57 -0.14
CA ARG A 49 -4.09 -23.46 -0.95
C ARG A 49 -4.10 -22.23 -1.86
N TYR A 50 -5.30 -21.70 -2.14
CA TYR A 50 -5.47 -20.49 -2.93
C TYR A 50 -5.18 -19.24 -2.08
N THR A 51 -4.14 -18.51 -2.47
CA THR A 51 -3.78 -17.19 -1.92
C THR A 51 -4.31 -16.09 -2.82
N ILE A 52 -4.69 -14.94 -2.26
CA ILE A 52 -5.07 -13.77 -3.06
C ILE A 52 -3.87 -13.34 -3.91
N PHE A 53 -4.11 -13.14 -5.21
CA PHE A 53 -3.12 -12.63 -6.15
C PHE A 53 -3.39 -11.16 -6.51
N ILE A 54 -4.65 -10.85 -6.87
CA ILE A 54 -5.12 -9.49 -7.12
C ILE A 54 -6.37 -9.31 -6.25
N SER A 55 -6.45 -8.22 -5.49
CA SER A 55 -7.66 -7.85 -4.75
C SER A 55 -8.19 -6.53 -5.31
N GLY A 56 -9.51 -6.45 -5.50
CA GLY A 56 -10.18 -5.23 -5.93
C GLY A 56 -10.23 -4.14 -4.86
N THR A 57 -9.93 -4.48 -3.59
CA THR A 57 -9.90 -3.54 -2.46
C THR A 57 -8.49 -3.11 -2.09
N ARG A 58 -7.48 -3.40 -2.92
CA ARG A 58 -6.10 -2.97 -2.66
C ARG A 58 -6.07 -1.45 -2.65
N ARG A 59 -5.70 -0.85 -1.50
CA ARG A 59 -5.45 0.59 -1.37
C ARG A 59 -4.66 1.07 -2.58
N THR A 60 -5.12 2.15 -3.18
CA THR A 60 -4.46 2.72 -4.35
C THR A 60 -3.10 3.27 -3.96
N SER A 61 -2.18 3.36 -4.92
CA SER A 61 -0.89 4.00 -4.66
C SER A 61 -1.07 5.45 -4.18
N ALA A 62 -2.15 6.12 -4.60
CA ALA A 62 -2.47 7.48 -4.16
C ALA A 62 -2.83 7.57 -2.67
N GLU A 63 -3.62 6.61 -2.17
CA GLU A 63 -4.00 6.55 -0.74
C GLU A 63 -2.79 6.30 0.15
N TYR A 64 -1.92 5.35 -0.21
CA TYR A 64 -0.68 5.10 0.51
C TYR A 64 0.29 6.28 0.47
N ILE A 65 0.44 6.92 -0.69
CA ILE A 65 1.29 8.13 -0.81
C ILE A 65 0.77 9.21 0.15
N LYS A 66 -0.54 9.39 0.26
CA LYS A 66 -1.13 10.36 1.18
C LYS A 66 -0.81 10.03 2.63
N GLU A 67 -0.99 8.77 3.03
CA GLU A 67 -0.72 8.26 4.39
C GLU A 67 0.72 8.52 4.84
N PHE A 68 1.71 8.19 4.01
CA PHE A 68 3.13 8.33 4.38
C PHE A 68 3.76 9.66 4.01
N SER A 69 3.03 10.56 3.32
CA SER A 69 3.56 11.83 2.80
C SER A 69 4.23 12.71 3.87
N GLY A 70 3.63 12.76 5.07
CA GLY A 70 4.15 13.52 6.20
C GLY A 70 5.51 12.99 6.66
N ILE A 71 5.60 11.68 6.92
CA ILE A 71 6.83 10.99 7.35
C ILE A 71 7.93 11.17 6.31
N ILE A 72 7.62 10.91 5.02
CA ILE A 72 8.58 11.03 3.92
C ILE A 72 9.12 12.47 3.81
N LYS A 73 8.27 13.48 3.98
CA LYS A 73 8.69 14.88 3.95
C LYS A 73 9.62 15.21 5.12
N GLN A 74 9.39 14.64 6.29
CA GLN A 74 10.27 14.82 7.45
C GLN A 74 11.62 14.14 7.24
N ALA A 75 11.64 12.88 6.81
CA ALA A 75 12.86 12.14 6.48
C ALA A 75 13.67 12.84 5.38
N SER A 76 13.00 13.30 4.32
CA SER A 76 13.60 14.09 3.23
C SER A 76 14.37 15.30 3.75
N LYS A 77 13.74 16.12 4.60
CA LYS A 77 14.38 17.29 5.21
C LYS A 77 15.55 16.92 6.10
N ARG A 78 15.41 15.85 6.90
CA ARG A 78 16.42 15.43 7.87
C ARG A 78 17.69 14.92 7.20
N PHE A 79 17.57 14.18 6.10
CA PHE A 79 18.69 13.49 5.47
C PHE A 79 19.12 14.09 4.12
N GLY A 80 18.46 15.16 3.67
CA GLY A 80 18.80 15.89 2.44
C GLY A 80 18.52 15.11 1.15
N ILE A 81 17.58 14.16 1.19
CA ILE A 81 17.20 13.33 0.04
C ILE A 81 15.84 13.81 -0.47
N ASP A 82 15.68 13.90 -1.79
CA ASP A 82 14.41 14.33 -2.39
C ASP A 82 13.24 13.39 -2.01
N ALA A 83 12.11 13.99 -1.60
CA ALA A 83 10.94 13.25 -1.15
C ALA A 83 10.29 12.38 -2.26
N HIS A 84 10.38 12.79 -3.53
CA HIS A 84 9.91 11.95 -4.65
C HIS A 84 10.82 10.73 -4.81
N PHE A 85 12.11 10.90 -4.57
CA PHE A 85 13.06 9.81 -4.64
C PHE A 85 12.84 8.77 -3.53
N ILE A 86 12.62 9.21 -2.28
CA ILE A 86 12.25 8.30 -1.17
C ILE A 86 10.94 7.55 -1.51
N ARG A 87 9.94 8.24 -2.05
CA ARG A 87 8.70 7.59 -2.51
C ARG A 87 8.95 6.54 -3.59
N ALA A 88 9.84 6.82 -4.54
CA ALA A 88 10.17 5.89 -5.60
C ALA A 88 10.83 4.62 -5.05
N ILE A 89 11.74 4.77 -4.07
CA ILE A 89 12.37 3.64 -3.38
C ILE A 89 11.31 2.80 -2.67
N ILE A 90 10.48 3.40 -1.81
CA ILE A 90 9.42 2.66 -1.08
C ILE A 90 8.49 1.93 -2.06
N LYS A 91 8.13 2.58 -3.17
CA LYS A 91 7.29 1.95 -4.20
C LYS A 91 7.95 0.74 -4.83
N ALA A 92 9.25 0.80 -5.10
CA ALA A 92 10.01 -0.29 -5.70
C ALA A 92 10.22 -1.45 -4.70
N GLU A 93 10.48 -1.14 -3.42
CA GLU A 93 10.81 -2.12 -2.39
C GLU A 93 9.60 -2.90 -1.90
N SER A 94 8.53 -2.21 -1.49
CA SER A 94 7.37 -2.83 -0.82
C SER A 94 6.06 -2.57 -1.53
N GLY A 95 6.04 -1.66 -2.51
CA GLY A 95 4.79 -1.18 -3.09
C GLY A 95 3.93 -0.39 -2.10
N PHE A 96 4.54 0.18 -1.05
CA PHE A 96 3.89 0.82 0.11
C PHE A 96 3.24 -0.13 1.13
N ASP A 97 3.59 -1.41 1.12
CA ASP A 97 3.16 -2.36 2.16
C ASP A 97 4.12 -2.30 3.37
N HIS A 98 3.70 -1.64 4.44
CA HIS A 98 4.52 -1.53 5.66
C HIS A 98 4.68 -2.85 6.41
N LYS A 99 3.93 -3.90 6.06
CA LYS A 99 4.03 -5.25 6.61
C LYS A 99 4.79 -6.21 5.69
N ALA A 100 5.39 -5.69 4.61
CA ALA A 100 6.11 -6.52 3.65
C ALA A 100 7.30 -7.24 4.30
N ILE A 101 7.43 -8.53 4.00
CA ILE A 101 8.58 -9.35 4.37
C ILE A 101 9.04 -10.10 3.12
N SER A 102 10.30 -9.91 2.72
CA SER A 102 10.88 -10.66 1.61
C SER A 102 11.26 -12.09 2.02
N SER A 103 11.47 -12.96 1.04
CA SER A 103 11.97 -14.32 1.30
C SER A 103 13.35 -14.36 1.97
N LYS A 104 14.13 -13.28 1.85
CA LYS A 104 15.44 -13.12 2.48
C LYS A 104 15.37 -12.47 3.87
N GLY A 105 14.18 -12.06 4.30
CA GLY A 105 13.95 -11.44 5.62
C GLY A 105 14.05 -9.91 5.63
N ALA A 106 14.05 -9.24 4.48
CA ALA A 106 13.95 -7.78 4.44
C ALA A 106 12.54 -7.33 4.85
N GLN A 107 12.42 -6.24 5.61
CA GLN A 107 11.20 -5.87 6.33
C GLN A 107 10.74 -4.42 6.08
N GLY A 108 9.43 -4.25 6.00
CA GLY A 108 8.76 -2.95 5.99
C GLY A 108 8.87 -2.18 4.68
N LEU A 109 8.60 -0.88 4.75
CA LEU A 109 8.40 0.00 3.59
C LEU A 109 9.63 0.12 2.68
N MET A 110 10.81 0.23 3.27
CA MET A 110 12.10 0.36 2.59
C MET A 110 12.91 -0.94 2.61
N GLN A 111 12.28 -2.07 2.98
CA GLN A 111 12.88 -3.40 2.97
C GLN A 111 14.26 -3.47 3.65
N LEU A 112 14.32 -3.06 4.91
CA LEU A 112 15.56 -3.17 5.70
C LEU A 112 15.81 -4.61 6.08
N MET A 113 17.05 -5.09 5.90
CA MET A 113 17.49 -6.33 6.52
C MET A 113 17.60 -6.12 8.04
N PRO A 114 17.38 -7.15 8.88
CA PRO A 114 17.38 -6.99 10.34
C PRO A 114 18.64 -6.32 10.89
N GLY A 115 19.83 -6.75 10.47
CA GLY A 115 21.08 -6.11 10.90
C GLY A 115 21.21 -4.64 10.46
N THR A 116 20.64 -4.29 9.30
CA THR A 116 20.59 -2.88 8.86
C THR A 116 19.57 -2.08 9.67
N ALA A 117 18.44 -2.66 10.06
CA ALA A 117 17.49 -2.01 10.95
C ALA A 117 18.15 -1.70 12.31
N ASP A 118 18.88 -2.66 12.87
CA ASP A 118 19.64 -2.50 14.12
C ASP A 118 20.70 -1.38 14.00
N ASP A 119 21.56 -1.44 12.98
CA ASP A 119 22.59 -0.43 12.72
C ASP A 119 21.97 0.98 12.59
N MET A 120 20.79 1.03 11.97
CA MET A 120 20.03 2.23 11.75
C MET A 120 19.03 2.50 12.87
N ALA A 121 19.19 1.99 14.09
CA ALA A 121 18.35 2.30 15.24
C ALA A 121 16.83 2.30 14.92
N VAL A 122 16.37 1.24 14.26
CA VAL A 122 14.96 0.93 14.01
C VAL A 122 14.58 -0.20 14.95
N GLU A 123 13.69 0.07 15.91
CA GLU A 123 13.22 -0.90 16.90
C GLU A 123 12.09 -1.76 16.33
N ASP A 124 11.14 -1.13 15.63
CA ASP A 124 10.08 -1.83 14.88
C ASP A 124 10.21 -1.56 13.37
N PRO A 125 10.70 -2.53 12.58
CA PRO A 125 10.81 -2.37 11.13
C PRO A 125 9.45 -2.35 10.41
N PHE A 126 8.35 -2.67 11.10
CA PHE A 126 6.99 -2.56 10.57
C PHE A 126 6.29 -1.25 10.93
N ASP A 127 6.88 -0.46 11.84
CA ASP A 127 6.47 0.93 12.05
C ASP A 127 6.89 1.78 10.85
N PRO A 128 5.93 2.47 10.18
CA PRO A 128 6.24 3.27 9.00
C PRO A 128 7.24 4.40 9.24
N GLU A 129 7.20 5.04 10.41
CA GLU A 129 8.07 6.18 10.71
C GLU A 129 9.50 5.70 10.93
N GLU A 130 9.69 4.72 11.79
CA GLU A 130 11.01 4.15 12.05
C GLU A 130 11.64 3.57 10.78
N ASN A 131 10.89 2.78 10.01
CA ASN A 131 11.40 2.16 8.80
C ASN A 131 11.79 3.21 7.73
N ILE A 132 10.96 4.23 7.51
CA ILE A 132 11.28 5.30 6.54
C ILE A 132 12.50 6.11 7.01
N PHE A 133 12.58 6.48 8.29
CA PHE A 133 13.73 7.23 8.81
C PHE A 133 15.01 6.39 8.77
N GLY A 134 14.95 5.12 9.18
CA GLY A 134 16.06 4.18 9.14
C GLY A 134 16.57 3.95 7.72
N GLY A 135 15.67 3.64 6.78
CA GLY A 135 16.04 3.42 5.38
C GLY A 135 16.54 4.68 4.68
N THR A 136 15.96 5.84 4.96
CA THR A 136 16.46 7.11 4.39
C THR A 136 17.84 7.46 4.96
N ARG A 137 18.07 7.20 6.26
CA ARG A 137 19.39 7.35 6.89
C ARG A 137 20.42 6.42 6.25
N TYR A 138 20.09 5.14 6.09
CA TYR A 138 20.95 4.17 5.43
C TYR A 138 21.30 4.61 4.01
N PHE A 139 20.31 5.00 3.23
CA PHE A 139 20.52 5.47 1.88
C PHE A 139 21.40 6.73 1.81
N SER A 140 21.27 7.65 2.77
CA SER A 140 22.17 8.81 2.88
C SER A 140 23.63 8.39 3.13
N LEU A 141 23.87 7.34 3.92
CA LEU A 141 25.22 6.78 4.11
C LEU A 141 25.76 6.15 2.83
N LEU A 142 24.93 5.43 2.07
CA LEU A 142 25.31 4.87 0.77
C LEU A 142 25.68 5.97 -0.21
N LEU A 143 24.89 7.05 -0.30
CA LEU A 143 25.23 8.21 -1.14
C LEU A 143 26.59 8.80 -0.76
N LYS A 144 26.87 8.96 0.53
CA LYS A 144 28.20 9.44 0.98
C LYS A 144 29.31 8.48 0.56
N ARG A 145 29.12 7.17 0.75
CA ARG A 145 30.08 6.12 0.38
C ARG A 145 30.39 6.12 -1.11
N PHE A 146 29.37 6.31 -1.95
CA PHE A 146 29.48 6.31 -3.40
C PHE A 146 29.58 7.72 -4.01
N LYS A 147 30.02 8.72 -3.24
CA LYS A 147 30.30 10.09 -3.72
C LYS A 147 29.11 10.73 -4.46
N ASN A 148 27.91 10.53 -3.94
CA ASN A 148 26.62 10.96 -4.47
C ASN A 148 26.20 10.32 -5.80
N ASP A 149 26.82 9.22 -6.21
CA ASP A 149 26.31 8.41 -7.31
C ASP A 149 25.07 7.63 -6.85
N LYS A 150 23.91 8.08 -7.31
CA LYS A 150 22.61 7.49 -6.95
C LYS A 150 22.43 6.08 -7.51
N ILE A 151 23.04 5.77 -8.66
CA ILE A 151 22.91 4.46 -9.29
C ILE A 151 23.69 3.44 -8.48
N LEU A 152 24.95 3.76 -8.14
CA LEU A 152 25.76 2.91 -7.29
C LEU A 152 25.15 2.74 -5.90
N ALA A 153 24.60 3.81 -5.32
CA ALA A 153 23.95 3.74 -4.01
C ALA A 153 22.68 2.87 -4.01
N LEU A 154 21.94 2.79 -5.11
CA LEU A 154 20.76 1.90 -5.23
C LEU A 154 21.13 0.45 -5.53
N ALA A 155 22.30 0.21 -6.13
CA ALA A 155 22.75 -1.12 -6.54
C ALA A 155 23.53 -1.87 -5.45
N ALA A 156 23.90 -1.20 -4.37
CA ALA A 156 24.73 -1.71 -3.28
C ALA A 156 23.92 -2.48 -2.23
#